data_AF-A0A7W0N512-F1
#
_entry.id   AF-A0A7W0N512-F1
#
_cell.length_a   1.000
_cell.length_b   1.000
_cell.length_c   1.000
_cell.angle_alpha   90.00
_cell.angle_beta   90.00
_cell.angle_gamma   90.00
#
_symmetry.space_group_name_H-M   'P 1'
#
loop_
_entity.id
_entity.type
_entity.pdbx_description
1 polymer ?
#
loop_
_entity_poly.entity_id
_entity_poly.type
_entity_poly.pdbx_seq_one_letter_code
_entity_poly.pdbx_strand_id
1 'polypeptide(L)'
;MDEREAPMKIAYCFPGQGSLEMGMGRDIAEAFPAAKEVYRLGSEATGLDLEKLCFETPLEDLVDTELQQPALVATSLAILAAMRERGLEPDVVVGHSVGEFAALAAAGSMGTREAIGLVRERGLAMAEAARQRPGTMAAILGLEDEEVEKLCRKIVGVWPANYNCPGQIVISGEHDAVEECCAEAESLG
;
A
#
# COMPACT_ATOMS: atom_id res chain seq x y z
N MET A 1 -44.46 11.70 5.76
CA MET A 1 -43.12 12.23 5.52
C MET A 1 -42.27 11.00 5.27
N ASP A 2 -41.84 10.83 4.03
CA ASP A 2 -41.18 9.60 3.56
C ASP A 2 -39.73 9.60 4.07
N GLU A 3 -39.47 8.86 5.15
CA GLU A 3 -38.12 8.54 5.63
C GLU A 3 -37.47 7.57 4.63
N ARG A 4 -37.10 8.10 3.46
CA ARG A 4 -36.17 7.39 2.59
C ARG A 4 -34.83 7.36 3.32
N GLU A 5 -34.41 6.16 3.73
CA GLU A 5 -33.05 5.91 4.20
C GLU A 5 -32.07 6.65 3.29
N ALA A 6 -31.16 7.42 3.88
CA ALA A 6 -30.11 8.05 3.12
C ALA A 6 -29.40 6.97 2.28
N PRO A 7 -29.13 7.21 0.98
CA PRO A 7 -28.51 6.19 0.13
C PRO A 7 -27.20 5.72 0.78
N MET A 8 -27.04 4.39 0.87
CA MET A 8 -25.85 3.76 1.44
C MET A 8 -24.60 4.29 0.76
N LYS A 9 -23.66 4.80 1.56
CA LYS A 9 -22.38 5.32 1.10
C LYS A 9 -21.35 4.19 1.02
N ILE A 10 -20.58 4.16 -0.07
CA ILE A 10 -19.56 3.14 -0.30
C ILE A 10 -18.17 3.77 -0.21
N ALA A 11 -17.29 3.17 0.59
CA ALA A 11 -15.89 3.55 0.67
C ALA A 11 -15.02 2.48 -0.02
N TYR A 12 -14.11 2.91 -0.90
CA TYR A 12 -13.05 2.02 -1.41
C TYR A 12 -11.76 2.26 -0.62
N CYS A 13 -11.19 1.17 -0.10
CA CYS A 13 -9.94 1.18 0.64
C CYS A 13 -8.86 0.48 -0.18
N PHE A 14 -7.81 1.20 -0.54
CA PHE A 14 -6.71 0.68 -1.35
C PHE A 14 -5.57 0.20 -0.46
N PRO A 15 -5.15 -1.07 -0.57
CA PRO A 15 -4.15 -1.64 0.33
C PRO A 15 -2.74 -1.12 0.06
N GLY A 16 -1.89 -1.23 1.09
CA GLY A 16 -0.46 -0.90 1.02
C GLY A 16 0.43 -2.12 0.77
N GLN A 17 1.75 -1.89 0.80
CA GLN A 17 2.76 -2.95 0.65
C GLN A 17 2.50 -4.12 1.60
N GLY A 18 2.80 -5.33 1.14
CA GLY A 18 2.51 -6.60 1.82
C GLY A 18 1.25 -7.30 1.29
N SER A 19 0.36 -6.58 0.59
CA SER A 19 -0.88 -7.13 0.04
C SER A 19 -0.69 -7.68 -1.38
N LEU A 20 0.21 -8.64 -1.54
CA LEU A 20 0.55 -9.25 -2.82
C LEU A 20 0.22 -10.74 -2.83
N GLU A 21 -0.18 -11.23 -4.00
CA GLU A 21 -0.30 -12.66 -4.30
C GLU A 21 0.22 -12.94 -5.71
N MET A 22 0.77 -14.13 -5.94
CA MET A 22 1.13 -14.57 -7.29
C MET A 22 -0.15 -14.68 -8.13
N GLY A 23 -0.14 -14.09 -9.33
CA GLY A 23 -1.32 -14.12 -10.20
C GLY A 23 -2.31 -12.97 -9.96
N MET A 24 -1.98 -12.01 -9.08
CA MET A 24 -2.91 -10.93 -8.74
C MET A 24 -3.36 -10.14 -9.98
N GLY A 25 -4.67 -9.93 -10.08
CA GLY A 25 -5.30 -9.16 -11.15
C GLY A 25 -5.40 -9.86 -12.52
N ARG A 26 -4.84 -11.06 -12.71
CA ARG A 26 -4.90 -11.80 -14.00
C ARG A 26 -6.34 -12.00 -14.45
N ASP A 27 -7.17 -12.65 -13.64
CA ASP A 27 -8.55 -12.99 -13.99
C ASP A 27 -9.38 -11.74 -14.33
N ILE A 28 -9.11 -10.63 -13.63
CA ILE A 28 -9.78 -9.35 -13.86
C ILE A 28 -9.31 -8.72 -15.18
N ALA A 29 -8.00 -8.73 -15.47
CA ALA A 29 -7.46 -8.22 -16.72
C ALA A 29 -7.92 -9.05 -17.95
N GLU A 30 -8.09 -10.36 -17.78
CA GLU A 30 -8.63 -11.23 -18.82
C GLU A 30 -10.12 -11.00 -19.08
N ALA A 31 -10.89 -10.71 -18.03
CA ALA A 31 -12.33 -10.49 -18.12
C ALA A 31 -12.73 -9.07 -18.57
N PHE A 32 -11.93 -8.05 -18.24
CA PHE A 32 -12.30 -6.64 -18.44
C PHE A 32 -11.23 -5.89 -19.26
N PRO A 33 -11.57 -5.40 -20.48
CA PRO A 33 -10.64 -4.64 -21.31
C PRO A 33 -10.10 -3.39 -20.62
N ALA A 34 -10.92 -2.71 -19.79
CA ALA A 34 -10.47 -1.54 -19.04
C ALA A 34 -9.38 -1.86 -18.03
N ALA A 35 -9.43 -3.04 -17.38
CA ALA A 35 -8.40 -3.50 -16.47
C ALA A 35 -7.10 -3.81 -17.21
N LYS A 36 -7.19 -4.47 -18.39
CA LYS A 36 -6.01 -4.75 -19.22
C LYS A 36 -5.30 -3.47 -19.69
N GLU A 37 -6.07 -2.43 -20.01
CA GLU A 37 -5.53 -1.13 -20.42
C GLU A 37 -4.71 -0.47 -19.29
N VAL A 38 -5.11 -0.65 -18.02
CA VAL A 38 -4.35 -0.14 -16.87
C VAL A 38 -2.95 -0.75 -16.81
N TYR A 39 -2.84 -2.08 -16.96
CA TYR A 39 -1.54 -2.75 -16.99
C TYR A 39 -0.69 -2.26 -18.17
N ARG A 40 -1.28 -2.12 -19.36
CA ARG A 40 -0.59 -1.60 -20.54
C ARG A 40 -0.02 -0.19 -20.29
N LEU A 41 -0.84 0.73 -19.80
CA LEU A 41 -0.42 2.11 -19.47
C LEU A 41 0.65 2.14 -18.37
N GLY A 42 0.50 1.31 -17.34
CA GLY A 42 1.47 1.20 -16.26
C GLY A 42 2.82 0.64 -16.74
N SER A 43 2.79 -0.36 -17.61
CA SER A 43 4.00 -0.94 -18.21
C SER A 43 4.78 0.12 -18.99
N GLU A 44 4.09 0.90 -19.82
CA GLU A 44 4.73 2.00 -20.54
C GLU A 44 5.27 3.11 -19.63
N ALA A 45 4.60 3.39 -18.51
CA ALA A 45 5.00 4.44 -17.58
C ALA A 45 6.25 4.06 -16.75
N THR A 46 6.39 2.77 -16.46
CA THR A 46 7.43 2.24 -15.55
C THR A 46 8.60 1.59 -16.28
N GLY A 47 8.41 1.21 -17.55
CA GLY A 47 9.34 0.38 -18.30
C GLY A 47 9.36 -1.08 -17.87
N LEU A 48 8.44 -1.50 -16.98
CA LEU A 48 8.28 -2.89 -16.54
C LEU A 48 7.21 -3.58 -17.38
N ASP A 49 7.28 -4.91 -17.49
CA ASP A 49 6.15 -5.71 -17.97
C ASP A 49 5.25 -6.03 -16.77
N LEU A 50 4.27 -5.17 -16.49
CA LEU A 50 3.43 -5.30 -15.30
C LEU A 50 2.47 -6.50 -15.37
N GLU A 51 2.05 -6.92 -16.56
CA GLU A 51 1.25 -8.15 -16.71
C GLU A 51 2.09 -9.33 -16.25
N LYS A 52 3.29 -9.51 -16.83
CA LYS A 52 4.18 -10.59 -16.42
C LYS A 52 4.55 -10.49 -14.93
N LEU A 53 4.88 -9.29 -14.46
CA LEU A 53 5.28 -9.04 -13.07
C LEU A 53 4.18 -9.41 -12.08
N CYS A 54 2.91 -9.08 -12.36
CA CYS A 54 1.82 -9.37 -11.44
C CYS A 54 1.29 -10.81 -11.60
N PHE A 55 1.32 -11.33 -12.82
CA PHE A 55 0.63 -12.57 -13.14
C PHE A 55 1.52 -13.80 -12.95
N GLU A 56 2.81 -13.70 -13.25
CA GLU A 56 3.70 -14.85 -13.39
C GLU A 56 4.83 -14.89 -12.37
N THR A 57 5.23 -13.74 -11.83
CA THR A 57 6.37 -13.66 -10.90
C THR A 57 6.04 -14.31 -9.55
N PRO A 58 6.92 -15.19 -9.03
CA PRO A 58 6.81 -15.73 -7.68
C PRO A 58 6.77 -14.62 -6.62
N LEU A 59 6.05 -14.85 -5.51
CA LEU A 59 5.89 -13.84 -4.47
C LEU A 59 7.23 -13.35 -3.90
N GLU A 60 8.20 -14.26 -3.71
CA GLU A 60 9.56 -13.97 -3.22
C GLU A 60 10.37 -13.02 -4.10
N ASP A 61 10.05 -12.93 -5.39
CA ASP A 61 10.69 -12.02 -6.33
C ASP A 61 9.91 -10.70 -6.49
N LEU A 62 8.66 -10.65 -5.98
CA LEU A 62 7.77 -9.49 -6.06
C LEU A 62 7.82 -8.62 -4.81
N VAL A 63 8.43 -9.09 -3.71
CA VAL A 63 8.48 -8.38 -2.43
C VAL A 63 9.45 -7.19 -2.43
N ASP A 64 10.34 -7.09 -3.42
CA ASP A 64 11.24 -5.94 -3.56
C ASP A 64 10.43 -4.64 -3.71
N THR A 65 10.72 -3.66 -2.85
CA THR A 65 9.92 -2.42 -2.74
C THR A 65 9.77 -1.68 -4.08
N GLU A 66 10.80 -1.68 -4.92
CA GLU A 66 10.78 -1.06 -6.24
C GLU A 66 9.90 -1.77 -7.28
N LEU A 67 9.59 -3.05 -7.06
CA LEU A 67 8.71 -3.87 -7.91
C LEU A 67 7.29 -3.95 -7.34
N GLN A 68 7.18 -4.15 -6.02
CA GLN A 68 5.91 -4.29 -5.32
C GLN A 68 5.01 -3.06 -5.48
N GLN A 69 5.56 -1.86 -5.34
CA GLN A 69 4.77 -0.62 -5.36
C GLN A 69 4.01 -0.41 -6.69
N PRO A 70 4.66 -0.41 -7.87
CA PRO A 70 3.94 -0.27 -9.12
C PRO A 70 3.01 -1.46 -9.41
N ALA A 71 3.38 -2.69 -9.03
CA ALA A 71 2.54 -3.87 -9.21
C ALA A 71 1.22 -3.77 -8.42
N LEU A 72 1.29 -3.35 -7.15
CA LEU A 72 0.12 -3.22 -6.28
C LEU A 72 -0.82 -2.09 -6.72
N VAL A 73 -0.25 -0.93 -7.09
CA VAL A 73 -1.06 0.21 -7.57
C VAL A 73 -1.69 -0.09 -8.92
N ALA A 74 -0.96 -0.73 -9.85
CA ALA A 74 -1.54 -1.15 -11.12
C ALA A 74 -2.69 -2.13 -10.93
N THR A 75 -2.53 -3.13 -10.05
CA THR A 75 -3.59 -4.10 -9.76
C THR A 75 -4.81 -3.45 -9.12
N SER A 76 -4.60 -2.55 -8.16
CA SER A 76 -5.67 -1.77 -7.53
C SER A 76 -6.47 -0.93 -8.55
N LEU A 77 -5.76 -0.27 -9.46
CA LEU A 77 -6.38 0.57 -10.49
C LEU A 77 -7.02 -0.26 -11.61
N ALA A 78 -6.51 -1.46 -11.89
CA ALA A 78 -7.13 -2.40 -12.84
C ALA A 78 -8.48 -2.90 -12.30
N ILE A 79 -8.53 -3.28 -11.01
CA ILE A 79 -9.79 -3.65 -10.34
C ILE A 79 -10.76 -2.48 -10.34
N LEU A 80 -10.30 -1.27 -10.00
CA LEU A 80 -11.13 -0.06 -10.08
C LEU A 80 -11.70 0.15 -11.48
N ALA A 81 -10.89 0.02 -12.53
CA ALA A 81 -11.33 0.18 -13.91
C ALA A 81 -12.43 -0.83 -14.27
N ALA A 82 -12.28 -2.10 -13.86
CA ALA A 82 -13.31 -3.12 -14.04
C ALA A 82 -14.60 -2.80 -13.26
N MET A 83 -14.50 -2.30 -12.02
CA MET A 83 -15.66 -1.87 -11.23
C MET A 83 -16.42 -0.71 -11.91
N ARG A 84 -15.69 0.27 -12.43
CA ARG A 84 -16.25 1.42 -13.16
C ARG A 84 -16.92 1.03 -14.47
N GLU A 85 -16.37 0.05 -15.19
CA GLU A 85 -17.00 -0.52 -16.40
C GLU A 85 -18.39 -1.11 -16.09
N ARG A 86 -18.61 -1.55 -14.84
CA ARG A 86 -19.91 -2.04 -14.34
C ARG A 86 -20.77 -0.97 -13.67
N GLY A 87 -20.35 0.30 -13.69
CA GLY A 87 -21.05 1.43 -13.08
C GLY A 87 -20.97 1.48 -11.55
N LEU A 88 -19.99 0.80 -10.94
CA LEU A 88 -19.77 0.82 -9.49
C LEU A 88 -18.75 1.90 -9.13
N GLU A 89 -19.22 2.99 -8.53
CA GLU A 89 -18.38 4.10 -8.08
C GLU A 89 -18.39 4.22 -6.55
N PRO A 90 -17.27 4.62 -5.93
CA PRO A 90 -17.22 4.95 -4.51
C PRO A 90 -17.74 6.36 -4.24
N ASP A 91 -18.24 6.58 -3.02
CA ASP A 91 -18.49 7.91 -2.49
C ASP A 91 -17.26 8.50 -1.79
N VAL A 92 -16.40 7.64 -1.24
CA VAL A 92 -15.18 8.00 -0.50
C VAL A 92 -14.08 7.02 -0.84
N VAL A 93 -12.84 7.50 -0.86
CA VAL A 93 -11.65 6.66 -1.09
C VAL A 93 -10.59 6.94 -0.03
N VAL A 94 -9.81 5.93 0.31
CA VAL A 94 -8.65 6.04 1.19
C VAL A 94 -7.61 5.00 0.76
N GLY A 95 -6.32 5.30 0.93
CA GLY A 95 -5.28 4.32 0.72
C GLY A 95 -4.32 4.19 1.90
N HIS A 96 -3.82 2.99 2.12
CA HIS A 96 -2.80 2.75 3.14
C HIS A 96 -1.40 2.87 2.53
N SER A 97 -0.61 3.84 2.98
CA SER A 97 0.76 4.07 2.50
C SER A 97 0.82 4.21 0.96
N VAL A 98 1.40 3.27 0.23
CA VAL A 98 1.43 3.29 -1.25
C VAL A 98 0.04 3.19 -1.88
N GLY A 99 -0.95 2.60 -1.19
CA GLY A 99 -2.33 2.53 -1.65
C GLY A 99 -2.96 3.93 -1.85
N GLU A 100 -2.43 4.96 -1.18
CA GLU A 100 -2.92 6.35 -1.31
C GLU A 100 -2.81 6.86 -2.75
N PHE A 101 -1.82 6.40 -3.52
CA PHE A 101 -1.69 6.79 -4.93
C PHE A 101 -2.82 6.21 -5.79
N ALA A 102 -3.29 4.99 -5.48
CA ALA A 102 -4.47 4.43 -6.11
C ALA A 102 -5.74 5.19 -5.68
N ALA A 103 -5.84 5.60 -4.42
CA ALA A 103 -6.94 6.41 -3.91
C ALA A 103 -7.01 7.80 -4.59
N LEU A 104 -5.88 8.49 -4.73
CA LEU A 104 -5.78 9.77 -5.43
C LEU A 104 -6.20 9.66 -6.90
N ALA A 105 -5.80 8.58 -7.57
CA ALA A 105 -6.24 8.29 -8.93
C ALA A 105 -7.72 7.93 -9.00
N ALA A 106 -8.25 7.19 -8.03
CA ALA A 106 -9.67 6.90 -7.91
C ALA A 106 -10.50 8.18 -7.72
N ALA A 107 -10.01 9.14 -6.93
CA ALA A 107 -10.61 10.45 -6.74
C ALA A 107 -10.47 11.39 -7.96
N GLY A 108 -9.73 10.99 -9.01
CA GLY A 108 -9.49 11.81 -10.20
C GLY A 108 -8.48 12.95 -9.99
N SER A 109 -7.76 12.95 -8.87
CA SER A 109 -6.72 13.95 -8.57
C SER A 109 -5.38 13.64 -9.29
N MET A 110 -5.23 12.40 -9.77
CA MET A 110 -4.04 11.92 -10.48
C MET A 110 -4.46 10.96 -11.60
N GLY A 111 -3.77 10.95 -12.74
CA GLY A 111 -4.06 9.99 -13.81
C GLY A 111 -3.51 8.60 -13.50
N THR A 112 -4.12 7.52 -14.03
CA THR A 112 -3.63 6.14 -13.85
C THR A 112 -2.15 5.96 -14.23
N ARG A 113 -1.77 6.46 -15.41
CA ARG A 113 -0.39 6.38 -15.92
C ARG A 113 0.60 7.11 -15.01
N GLU A 114 0.19 8.27 -14.53
CA GLU A 114 0.98 9.11 -13.63
C GLU A 114 1.14 8.46 -12.26
N ALA A 115 0.06 7.93 -11.68
CA ALA A 115 0.10 7.25 -10.39
C ALA A 115 1.04 6.05 -10.41
N ILE A 116 0.93 5.17 -11.41
CA ILE A 116 1.77 3.98 -11.52
C ILE A 116 3.24 4.36 -11.79
N GLY A 117 3.49 5.33 -12.66
CA GLY A 117 4.84 5.84 -12.93
C GLY A 117 5.49 6.48 -11.70
N LEU A 118 4.74 7.31 -10.95
CA LEU A 118 5.24 7.99 -9.76
C LEU A 118 5.59 7.00 -8.65
N VAL A 119 4.77 5.96 -8.43
CA VAL A 119 5.10 4.97 -7.40
C VAL A 119 6.28 4.06 -7.76
N ARG A 120 6.61 3.92 -9.06
CA ARG A 120 7.87 3.28 -9.47
C ARG A 120 9.07 4.10 -9.01
N GLU A 121 9.07 5.41 -9.26
CA GLU A 121 10.13 6.31 -8.79
C GLU A 121 10.19 6.35 -7.26
N ARG A 122 9.03 6.37 -6.58
CA ARG A 122 8.95 6.27 -5.12
C ARG A 122 9.59 4.97 -4.60
N GLY A 123 9.25 3.84 -5.21
CA GLY A 123 9.81 2.53 -4.84
C GLY A 123 11.32 2.47 -5.00
N LEU A 124 11.85 2.99 -6.11
CA LEU A 124 13.29 3.10 -6.37
C LEU A 124 13.99 4.00 -5.34
N ALA A 125 13.43 5.17 -5.06
CA ALA A 125 13.99 6.11 -4.08
C ALA A 125 13.99 5.53 -2.66
N MET A 126 12.92 4.83 -2.27
CA MET A 126 12.84 4.15 -0.98
C MET A 126 13.84 3.00 -0.87
N ALA A 127 13.96 2.16 -1.90
CA ALA A 127 14.93 1.07 -1.92
C ALA A 127 16.38 1.61 -1.84
N GLU A 128 16.69 2.70 -2.54
CA GLU A 128 17.99 3.33 -2.47
C GLU A 128 18.29 3.93 -1.09
N ALA A 129 17.33 4.62 -0.48
CA ALA A 129 17.48 5.13 0.88
C ALA A 129 17.73 4.01 1.89
N ALA A 130 17.02 2.88 1.77
CA ALA A 130 17.19 1.71 2.62
C ALA A 130 18.58 1.03 2.43
N ARG A 131 19.13 1.03 1.21
CA ARG A 131 20.50 0.54 0.96
C ARG A 131 21.55 1.45 1.60
N GLN A 132 21.35 2.77 1.58
CA GLN A 132 22.29 3.74 2.16
C GLN A 132 22.25 3.77 3.69
N ARG A 133 21.05 3.61 4.26
CA ARG A 133 20.82 3.58 5.71
C ARG A 133 19.90 2.40 6.04
N PRO A 134 20.48 1.21 6.26
CA PRO A 134 19.71 0.04 6.63
C PRO A 134 18.93 0.28 7.92
N GLY A 135 17.67 -0.15 7.92
CA GLY A 135 16.77 -0.07 9.05
C GLY A 135 15.78 -1.21 9.01
N THR A 136 14.93 -1.30 10.02
CA THR A 136 13.90 -2.33 10.12
C THR A 136 12.59 -1.74 10.64
N MET A 137 11.54 -2.55 10.58
CA MET A 137 10.22 -2.23 11.08
C MET A 137 9.70 -3.37 11.94
N ALA A 138 8.95 -3.06 12.98
CA ALA A 138 8.31 -4.06 13.84
C ALA A 138 6.88 -3.64 14.17
N ALA A 139 5.98 -4.62 14.25
CA ALA A 139 4.63 -4.40 14.75
C ALA A 139 4.60 -4.58 16.26
N ILE A 140 4.10 -3.57 16.96
CA ILE A 140 3.78 -3.62 18.39
C ILE A 140 2.28 -3.87 18.51
N LEU A 141 1.93 -4.94 19.23
CA LEU A 141 0.56 -5.40 19.42
C LEU A 141 0.16 -5.29 20.88
N GLY A 142 -1.04 -4.82 21.16
CA GLY A 142 -1.63 -4.80 22.50
C GLY A 142 -1.31 -3.58 23.38
N LEU A 143 -0.34 -2.75 22.99
CA LEU A 143 -0.02 -1.50 23.70
C LEU A 143 -0.80 -0.30 23.15
N GLU A 144 -1.10 0.65 24.03
CA GLU A 144 -1.72 1.92 23.66
C GLU A 144 -0.73 2.85 22.94
N ASP A 145 -1.26 3.74 22.10
CA ASP A 145 -0.50 4.70 21.30
C ASP A 145 0.51 5.50 22.14
N GLU A 146 0.07 6.03 23.29
CA GLU A 146 0.92 6.85 24.15
C GLU A 146 2.07 6.08 24.79
N GLU A 147 1.95 4.76 24.97
CA GLU A 147 3.01 3.93 25.55
C GLU A 147 4.12 3.71 24.54
N VAL A 148 3.77 3.32 23.31
CA VAL A 148 4.74 3.15 22.22
C VAL A 148 5.44 4.46 21.90
N GLU A 149 4.71 5.58 21.90
CA GLU A 149 5.32 6.89 21.72
C GLU A 149 6.30 7.28 22.84
N LYS A 150 6.06 6.88 24.09
CA LYS A 150 7.01 7.12 25.19
C LYS A 150 8.30 6.34 24.97
N LEU A 151 8.20 5.08 24.52
CA LEU A 151 9.36 4.27 24.17
C LEU A 151 10.16 4.92 23.04
N CYS A 152 9.52 5.32 21.94
CA CYS A 152 10.20 5.98 20.83
C CYS A 152 10.79 7.35 21.17
N ARG A 153 10.27 8.06 22.19
CA ARG A 153 10.90 9.31 22.68
C ARG A 153 12.15 9.05 23.54
N LYS A 154 12.23 7.90 24.20
CA LYS A 154 13.34 7.51 25.07
C LYS A 154 14.47 6.85 24.29
N ILE A 155 14.14 6.03 23.29
CA ILE A 155 15.08 5.27 22.48
C ILE A 155 15.37 6.06 21.20
N VAL A 156 16.62 6.45 21.01
CA VAL A 156 17.04 7.23 19.84
C VAL A 156 17.14 6.30 18.63
N GLY A 157 16.64 6.74 17.47
CA GLY A 157 16.75 5.98 16.23
C GLY A 157 15.54 5.12 15.90
N VAL A 158 14.43 5.27 16.62
CA VAL A 158 13.16 4.58 16.36
C VAL A 158 11.97 5.53 16.47
N TRP A 159 10.98 5.36 15.61
CA TRP A 159 9.78 6.20 15.54
C TRP A 159 8.52 5.36 15.31
N PRO A 160 7.34 5.82 15.77
CA PRO A 160 6.07 5.30 15.30
C PRO A 160 5.93 5.61 13.80
N ALA A 161 5.71 4.57 13.01
CA ALA A 161 5.59 4.63 11.55
C ALA A 161 4.13 4.52 11.09
N ASN A 162 3.32 3.68 11.76
CA ASN A 162 1.90 3.53 11.44
C ASN A 162 1.06 3.31 12.70
N TYR A 163 -0.08 3.97 12.76
CA TYR A 163 -1.15 3.71 13.71
C TYR A 163 -2.28 3.04 12.92
N ASN A 164 -2.34 1.71 12.93
CA ASN A 164 -3.22 0.96 12.02
C ASN A 164 -4.63 0.78 12.61
N CYS A 165 -4.69 0.37 13.88
CA CYS A 165 -5.92 0.26 14.65
C CYS A 165 -5.56 0.27 16.15
N PRO A 166 -6.54 0.38 17.06
CA PRO A 166 -6.28 0.34 18.50
C PRO A 166 -5.49 -0.91 18.89
N GLY A 167 -4.33 -0.71 19.52
CA GLY A 167 -3.43 -1.80 19.89
C GLY A 167 -2.60 -2.38 18.74
N GLN A 168 -2.54 -1.76 17.57
CA GLN A 168 -1.66 -2.18 16.47
C GLN A 168 -0.89 -0.98 15.88
N ILE A 169 0.36 -0.88 16.28
CA ILE A 169 1.28 0.18 15.85
C ILE A 169 2.46 -0.47 15.14
N VAL A 170 2.97 0.18 14.10
CA VAL A 170 4.26 -0.20 13.51
C VAL A 170 5.27 0.84 13.90
N ILE A 171 6.42 0.41 14.40
CA ILE A 171 7.60 1.24 14.61
C ILE A 171 8.61 0.99 13.49
N SER A 172 9.40 2.01 13.14
CA SER A 172 10.51 1.87 12.20
C SER A 172 11.73 2.64 12.69
N GLY A 173 12.92 2.18 12.28
CA GLY A 173 14.15 2.78 12.76
C GLY A 173 15.41 2.00 12.42
N GLU A 174 16.49 2.37 13.08
CA GLU A 174 17.74 1.61 13.12
C GLU A 174 17.49 0.24 13.76
N HIS A 175 18.22 -0.79 13.29
CA HIS A 175 17.98 -2.17 13.70
C HIS A 175 18.03 -2.34 15.23
N ASP A 176 19.12 -1.90 15.85
CA ASP A 176 19.35 -2.01 17.30
C ASP A 176 18.30 -1.22 18.10
N ALA A 177 17.89 -0.04 17.61
CA ALA A 177 16.88 0.80 18.26
C ALA A 177 15.48 0.18 18.19
N VAL A 178 15.13 -0.47 17.08
CA VAL A 178 13.86 -1.20 16.95
C VAL A 178 13.86 -2.44 17.86
N GLU A 179 14.97 -3.19 17.91
CA GLU A 179 15.10 -4.35 18.80
C GLU A 179 14.99 -3.95 20.28
N GLU A 180 15.68 -2.87 20.69
CA GLU A 180 15.57 -2.32 22.05
C GLU A 180 14.12 -1.91 22.36
N CYS A 181 13.45 -1.22 21.42
CA CYS A 181 12.07 -0.79 21.58
C CYS A 181 11.11 -1.98 21.72
N CYS A 182 11.27 -3.02 20.91
CA CYS A 182 10.49 -4.26 21.03
C CYS A 182 10.70 -4.92 22.39
N ALA A 183 11.94 -5.03 22.86
CA ALA A 183 12.25 -5.63 24.16
C ALA A 183 11.66 -4.82 25.34
N GLU A 184 11.68 -3.49 25.27
CA GLU A 184 11.00 -2.65 26.28
C GLU A 184 9.48 -2.79 26.19
N ALA A 185 8.91 -2.85 24.98
CA ALA A 185 7.48 -3.03 24.77
C ALA A 185 6.96 -4.35 25.35
N GLU A 186 7.66 -5.48 25.12
CA GLU A 186 7.30 -6.79 25.70
C GLU A 186 7.28 -6.77 27.24
N SER A 187 8.04 -5.88 27.87
CA SER A 187 8.04 -5.74 29.33
C SER A 187 6.80 -5.03 29.89
N LEU A 188 6.02 -4.37 29.04
CA LEU A 188 4.82 -3.61 29.39
C LEU A 188 3.52 -4.41 29.23
N GLY A 189 3.51 -5.46 28.41
CA GLY A 189 2.34 -6.31 28.15
C GLY A 189 2.19 -6.66 26.68
#